data_AF-A0A2Z4UU43-F1
#
_entry.id   AF-A0A2Z4UU43-F1
#
_cell.length_a   1.000
_cell.length_b   1.000
_cell.length_c   1.000
_cell.angle_alpha   90.00
_cell.angle_beta   90.00
_cell.angle_gamma   90.00
#
_symmetry.space_group_name_H-M   'P 1'
#
loop_
_entity.id
_entity.type
_entity.pdbx_description
1 polymer ?
#
loop_
_entity_poly.entity_id
_entity_poly.type
_entity_poly.pdbx_seq_one_letter_code
_entity_poly.pdbx_strand_id
1 'polypeptide(L)'
;MPLDAGRARLTTSALRPGAHRISASYTPDAGREASATGQPTGVTVGFSAPCITTAARGPLTVAAGQSLCIAAGGSRTGPVTVRPGGALSVSGGRLTGPVSSDGALALSLCGSTLTGPLTVRGTTGSVLIGSDPAEGPGSPDCAGDTLTGPVSLEANTGGIGFSANRVSGPLRCEADDPAPRVSGTTVTGPRSGQCR
;
A
#
# COMPACT_ATOMS: atom_id res chain seq x y z
N MET A 1 -4.37 -20.66 16.12
CA MET A 1 -2.92 -20.80 16.40
C MET A 1 -2.79 -21.68 17.63
N PRO A 2 -1.93 -22.71 17.62
CA PRO A 2 -1.74 -23.56 18.79
C PRO A 2 -1.09 -22.76 19.92
N LEU A 3 -1.50 -23.04 21.16
CA LEU A 3 -0.91 -22.46 22.36
C LEU A 3 0.32 -23.30 22.76
N ASP A 4 1.46 -22.64 22.97
CA ASP A 4 2.66 -23.24 23.54
C ASP A 4 2.89 -22.66 24.94
N ALA A 5 2.87 -23.51 25.97
CA ALA A 5 2.95 -23.12 27.38
C ALA A 5 1.99 -21.96 27.79
N GLY A 6 0.78 -21.95 27.24
CA GLY A 6 -0.23 -20.90 27.51
C GLY A 6 0.00 -19.58 26.76
N ARG A 7 0.91 -19.55 25.78
CA ARG A 7 1.18 -18.40 24.93
C ARG A 7 0.94 -18.73 23.46
N ALA A 8 0.32 -17.81 22.73
CA ALA A 8 0.25 -17.85 21.27
C ALA A 8 1.10 -16.69 20.73
N ARG A 9 1.93 -16.96 19.73
CA ARG A 9 2.80 -15.94 19.10
C ARG A 9 2.40 -15.75 17.65
N LEU A 10 2.05 -14.52 17.30
CA LEU A 10 1.87 -14.07 15.92
C LEU A 10 3.07 -13.18 15.54
N THR A 11 3.77 -13.55 14.48
CA THR A 11 4.76 -12.68 13.82
C THR A 11 4.25 -12.35 12.43
N THR A 12 4.13 -11.06 12.09
CA THR A 12 3.64 -10.62 10.79
C THR A 12 4.41 -9.41 10.29
N SER A 13 4.82 -9.45 9.02
CA SER A 13 5.37 -8.31 8.27
C SER A 13 4.32 -7.62 7.41
N ALA A 14 3.05 -8.07 7.47
CA ALA A 14 1.97 -7.55 6.65
C ALA A 14 1.36 -6.25 7.20
N LEU A 15 1.75 -5.85 8.42
CA LEU A 15 1.26 -4.60 9.02
C LEU A 15 1.92 -3.41 8.33
N ARG A 16 1.09 -2.64 7.62
CA ARG A 16 1.49 -1.37 7.01
C ARG A 16 1.98 -0.38 8.09
N PRO A 17 2.80 0.62 7.75
CA PRO A 17 3.03 1.73 8.67
C PRO A 17 1.70 2.41 9.04
N GLY A 18 1.50 2.71 10.31
CA GLY A 18 0.23 3.23 10.84
C GLY A 18 -0.23 2.52 12.11
N ALA A 19 -1.38 2.96 12.62
CA ALA A 19 -2.00 2.38 13.81
C ALA A 19 -2.83 1.16 13.46
N HIS A 20 -2.46 0.00 14.01
CA HIS A 20 -3.19 -1.25 13.85
C HIS A 20 -3.82 -1.66 15.17
N ARG A 21 -5.01 -2.24 15.08
CA ARG A 21 -5.70 -2.83 16.22
C ARG A 21 -5.59 -4.33 16.12
N ILE A 22 -4.86 -4.92 17.05
CA ILE A 22 -4.70 -6.38 17.14
C ILE A 22 -5.61 -6.89 18.25
N SER A 23 -6.49 -7.83 17.91
CA SER A 23 -7.30 -8.60 18.86
C SER A 23 -6.86 -10.06 18.84
N ALA A 24 -6.96 -10.71 19.99
CA ALA A 24 -6.76 -12.15 20.11
C ALA A 24 -8.03 -12.77 20.70
N SER A 25 -8.52 -13.82 20.05
CA SER A 25 -9.62 -14.65 20.53
C SER A 25 -9.11 -16.07 20.80
N TYR A 26 -9.48 -16.59 21.95
CA TYR A 26 -9.25 -17.97 22.35
C TYR A 26 -10.56 -18.75 22.21
N THR A 27 -10.57 -19.69 21.27
CA THR A 27 -11.65 -20.66 21.12
C THR A 27 -11.32 -21.89 21.98
N PRO A 28 -12.15 -22.26 22.97
CA PRO A 28 -11.86 -23.35 23.89
C PRO A 28 -12.27 -24.72 23.33
N ASP A 29 -11.65 -25.77 23.88
CA ASP A 29 -12.15 -27.15 23.81
C ASP A 29 -12.98 -27.48 25.06
N ALA A 30 -13.71 -28.61 25.07
CA ALA A 30 -14.60 -29.02 26.16
C ALA A 30 -13.93 -28.88 27.55
N GLY A 31 -14.55 -28.07 28.42
CA GLY A 31 -14.07 -27.81 29.79
C GLY A 31 -13.26 -26.51 29.96
N ARG A 32 -13.16 -25.65 28.95
CA ARG A 32 -12.54 -24.30 29.06
C ARG A 32 -13.49 -23.19 28.61
N GLU A 33 -13.33 -22.02 29.21
CA GLU A 33 -14.09 -20.80 28.89
C GLU A 33 -13.46 -20.08 27.69
N ALA A 34 -14.31 -19.51 26.81
CA ALA A 34 -13.83 -18.66 25.73
C ALA A 34 -13.36 -17.33 26.29
N SER A 35 -12.28 -16.78 25.72
CA SER A 35 -11.78 -15.47 26.14
C SER A 35 -11.29 -14.69 24.95
N ALA A 36 -11.53 -13.39 24.96
CA ALA A 36 -10.99 -12.47 23.97
C ALA A 36 -10.39 -11.26 24.68
N THR A 37 -9.39 -10.63 24.06
CA THR A 37 -8.90 -9.33 24.52
C THR A 37 -10.06 -8.33 24.57
N GLY A 38 -10.35 -7.76 25.76
CA GLY A 38 -11.51 -6.88 25.97
C GLY A 38 -11.47 -5.57 25.17
N GLN A 39 -10.27 -5.06 24.86
CA GLN A 39 -10.04 -3.95 23.92
C GLN A 39 -8.89 -4.34 22.98
N PRO A 40 -8.94 -3.99 21.69
CA PRO A 40 -7.83 -4.23 20.77
C PRO A 40 -6.56 -3.52 21.27
N THR A 41 -5.43 -4.23 21.28
CA THR A 41 -4.14 -3.60 21.58
C THR A 41 -3.69 -2.80 20.38
N GLY A 42 -3.44 -1.50 20.58
CA GLY A 42 -2.89 -0.63 19.55
C GLY A 42 -1.41 -0.93 19.31
N VAL A 43 -1.06 -1.25 18.06
CA VAL A 43 0.32 -1.40 17.62
C VAL A 43 0.58 -0.35 16.55
N THR A 44 1.55 0.54 16.80
CA THR A 44 2.01 1.51 15.81
C THR A 44 3.24 0.95 15.12
N VAL A 45 3.10 0.62 13.83
CA VAL A 45 4.25 0.29 13.00
C VAL A 45 4.86 1.60 12.52
N GLY A 46 6.06 1.91 13.01
CA GLY A 46 6.81 3.11 12.64
C GLY A 46 7.40 3.02 11.24
N PHE A 47 7.62 4.17 10.64
CA PHE A 47 8.48 4.29 9.46
C PHE A 47 9.96 4.26 9.89
N SER A 48 10.82 3.80 8.99
CA SER A 48 12.28 3.78 9.22
C SER A 48 12.90 5.18 9.32
N ALA A 49 12.16 6.22 8.90
CA ALA A 49 12.54 7.63 8.97
C ALA A 49 11.26 8.49 9.12
N PRO A 50 11.38 9.74 9.61
CA PRO A 50 10.26 10.68 9.62
C PRO A 50 9.71 10.92 8.21
N CYS A 51 8.41 11.21 8.13
CA CYS A 51 7.78 11.47 6.84
C CYS A 51 8.38 12.67 6.14
N ILE A 52 8.58 12.52 4.83
CA ILE A 52 9.01 13.60 3.97
C ILE A 52 7.81 14.53 3.79
N THR A 53 7.86 15.68 4.44
CA THR A 53 6.85 16.76 4.37
C THR A 53 7.35 17.97 3.60
N THR A 54 8.58 17.93 3.10
CA THR A 54 9.21 19.02 2.34
C THR A 54 9.49 18.61 0.91
N ALA A 55 9.61 19.62 0.03
CA ALA A 55 10.06 19.43 -1.32
C ALA A 55 11.55 19.08 -1.36
N ALA A 56 11.91 18.06 -2.12
CA ALA A 56 13.29 17.70 -2.34
C ALA A 56 13.50 17.13 -3.75
N ARG A 57 14.70 17.36 -4.28
CA ARG A 57 15.10 16.90 -5.62
C ARG A 57 16.14 15.79 -5.50
N GLY A 58 16.19 14.93 -6.50
CA GLY A 58 17.15 13.83 -6.58
C GLY A 58 16.50 12.45 -6.40
N PRO A 59 17.30 11.39 -6.58
CA PRO A 59 16.81 10.02 -6.48
C PRO A 59 16.34 9.70 -5.05
N LEU A 60 15.22 9.00 -4.93
CA LEU A 60 14.77 8.42 -3.67
C LEU A 60 14.80 6.90 -3.80
N THR A 61 15.58 6.23 -2.96
CA THR A 61 15.62 4.77 -2.91
C THR A 61 15.12 4.28 -1.56
N VAL A 62 14.10 3.42 -1.59
CA VAL A 62 13.60 2.70 -0.40
C VAL A 62 14.28 1.34 -0.41
N ALA A 63 15.21 1.09 0.52
CA ALA A 63 15.89 -0.20 0.60
C ALA A 63 15.04 -1.28 1.29
N ALA A 64 15.51 -2.53 1.21
CA ALA A 64 14.90 -3.65 1.93
C ALA A 64 14.80 -3.37 3.43
N GLY A 65 13.64 -3.63 4.03
CA GLY A 65 13.38 -3.36 5.45
C GLY A 65 13.19 -1.88 5.80
N GLN A 66 13.27 -0.98 4.82
CA GLN A 66 12.91 0.42 5.01
C GLN A 66 11.44 0.65 4.68
N SER A 67 10.80 1.42 5.56
CA SER A 67 9.46 1.96 5.37
C SER A 67 9.58 3.47 5.32
N LEU A 68 9.15 4.09 4.22
CA LEU A 68 9.16 5.55 4.06
C LEU A 68 7.76 6.10 3.83
N CYS A 69 7.49 7.27 4.41
CA CYS A 69 6.29 8.04 4.14
C CYS A 69 6.63 9.37 3.46
N ILE A 70 5.74 9.78 2.56
CA ILE A 70 5.66 11.12 2.01
C ILE A 70 4.28 11.64 2.38
N ALA A 71 4.25 12.64 3.26
CA ALA A 71 3.00 13.23 3.73
C ALA A 71 2.69 14.52 2.94
N ALA A 72 1.55 15.13 3.25
CA ALA A 72 1.12 16.37 2.63
C ALA A 72 2.20 17.46 2.73
N GLY A 73 2.44 18.17 1.63
CA GLY A 73 3.55 19.13 1.50
C GLY A 73 4.86 18.51 1.03
N GLY A 74 5.02 17.19 1.17
CA GLY A 74 6.15 16.44 0.62
C GLY A 74 6.08 16.37 -0.90
N SER A 75 7.17 16.77 -1.57
CA SER A 75 7.31 16.52 -3.00
C SER A 75 8.69 15.98 -3.34
N ARG A 76 8.73 15.02 -4.25
CA ARG A 76 9.96 14.43 -4.74
C ARG A 76 10.05 14.56 -6.25
N THR A 77 11.07 15.28 -6.70
CA THR A 77 11.38 15.42 -8.12
C THR A 77 12.64 14.62 -8.44
N GLY A 78 12.46 13.51 -9.13
CA GLY A 78 13.53 12.55 -9.44
C GLY A 78 12.99 11.13 -9.52
N PRO A 79 13.86 10.16 -9.86
CA PRO A 79 13.48 8.75 -9.88
C PRO A 79 13.22 8.26 -8.45
N VAL A 80 12.10 7.57 -8.24
CA VAL A 80 11.77 6.88 -6.99
C VAL A 80 11.86 5.39 -7.23
N THR A 81 12.70 4.70 -6.46
CA THR A 81 12.92 3.26 -6.57
C THR A 81 12.61 2.59 -5.24
N VAL A 82 11.62 1.71 -5.22
CA VAL A 82 11.34 0.81 -4.08
C VAL A 82 12.00 -0.53 -4.39
N ARG A 83 13.00 -0.89 -3.61
CA ARG A 83 13.71 -2.17 -3.74
C ARG A 83 12.90 -3.30 -3.08
N PRO A 84 13.23 -4.56 -3.41
CA PRO A 84 12.59 -5.71 -2.79
C PRO A 84 12.69 -5.64 -1.26
N GLY A 85 11.57 -5.87 -0.58
CA GLY A 85 11.51 -5.75 0.88
C GLY A 85 11.24 -4.33 1.41
N GLY A 86 11.16 -3.31 0.55
CA GLY A 86 10.85 -1.93 0.94
C GLY A 86 9.35 -1.65 1.02
N ALA A 87 8.94 -0.62 1.78
CA ALA A 87 7.56 -0.15 1.85
C ALA A 87 7.49 1.38 1.66
N LEU A 88 6.56 1.83 0.82
CA LEU A 88 6.37 3.25 0.52
C LEU A 88 4.90 3.65 0.73
N SER A 89 4.70 4.70 1.52
CA SER A 89 3.39 5.32 1.73
C SER A 89 3.41 6.77 1.30
N VAL A 90 2.49 7.18 0.43
CA VAL A 90 2.35 8.54 -0.07
C VAL A 90 0.95 9.02 0.24
N SER A 91 0.82 10.03 1.10
CA SER A 91 -0.45 10.59 1.53
C SER A 91 -0.45 12.10 1.29
N GLY A 92 -1.17 12.57 0.27
CA GLY A 92 -1.19 13.99 -0.11
C GLY A 92 0.13 14.51 -0.71
N GLY A 93 1.02 13.60 -1.12
CA GLY A 93 2.34 13.94 -1.65
C GLY A 93 2.37 14.15 -3.16
N ARG A 94 3.43 14.79 -3.67
CA ARG A 94 3.66 14.96 -5.12
C ARG A 94 4.94 14.26 -5.57
N LEU A 95 4.80 13.33 -6.51
CA LEU A 95 5.92 12.64 -7.15
C LEU A 95 6.05 13.12 -8.59
N THR A 96 7.26 13.50 -8.99
CA THR A 96 7.54 13.93 -10.37
C THR A 96 8.80 13.22 -10.86
N GLY A 97 8.64 12.33 -11.82
CA GLY A 97 9.68 11.42 -12.29
C GLY A 97 9.19 9.98 -12.35
N PRO A 98 10.04 9.06 -12.81
CA PRO A 98 9.70 7.64 -12.85
C PRO A 98 9.64 7.04 -11.45
N VAL A 99 8.55 6.33 -11.16
CA VAL A 99 8.37 5.57 -9.91
C VAL A 99 8.39 4.09 -10.26
N SER A 100 9.37 3.37 -9.74
CA SER A 100 9.55 1.93 -9.96
C SER A 100 9.56 1.22 -8.63
N SER A 101 8.67 0.25 -8.47
CA SER A 101 8.58 -0.63 -7.31
C SER A 101 8.79 -2.06 -7.78
N ASP A 102 9.81 -2.73 -7.26
CA ASP A 102 10.13 -4.12 -7.57
C ASP A 102 10.23 -4.90 -6.26
N GLY A 103 9.32 -5.85 -6.02
CA GLY A 103 9.36 -6.69 -4.82
C GLY A 103 8.98 -6.00 -3.51
N ALA A 104 8.22 -4.91 -3.54
CA ALA A 104 7.86 -4.18 -2.33
C ALA A 104 6.98 -5.00 -1.36
N LEU A 105 7.08 -4.71 -0.06
CA LEU A 105 6.23 -5.31 0.97
C LEU A 105 4.89 -4.59 1.14
N ALA A 106 4.84 -3.30 0.81
CA ALA A 106 3.60 -2.54 0.81
C ALA A 106 3.79 -1.26 -0.01
N LEU A 107 2.77 -0.91 -0.79
CA LEU A 107 2.71 0.36 -1.50
C LEU A 107 1.34 0.98 -1.26
N SER A 108 1.31 2.22 -0.76
CA SER A 108 0.06 2.97 -0.63
C SER A 108 0.20 4.37 -1.22
N LEU A 109 -0.66 4.74 -2.17
CA LEU A 109 -0.83 6.09 -2.67
C LEU A 109 -2.24 6.54 -2.31
N CYS A 110 -2.34 7.70 -1.67
CA CYS A 110 -3.57 8.25 -1.13
C CYS A 110 -3.60 9.76 -1.36
N GLY A 111 -4.53 10.25 -2.17
CA GLY A 111 -4.68 11.68 -2.48
C GLY A 111 -3.42 12.31 -3.07
N SER A 112 -2.60 11.52 -3.77
CA SER A 112 -1.29 11.91 -4.24
C SER A 112 -1.31 12.26 -5.73
N THR A 113 -0.35 13.10 -6.15
CA THR A 113 -0.17 13.44 -7.56
C THR A 113 1.12 12.85 -8.06
N LEU A 114 1.04 11.95 -9.03
CA LEU A 114 2.18 11.35 -9.69
C LEU A 114 2.26 11.85 -11.13
N THR A 115 3.40 12.44 -11.50
CA THR A 115 3.68 12.88 -12.87
C THR A 115 4.91 12.14 -13.38
N GLY A 116 4.71 11.15 -14.24
CA GLY A 116 5.74 10.25 -14.74
C GLY A 116 5.22 8.81 -14.88
N PRO A 117 6.06 7.88 -15.37
CA PRO A 117 5.70 6.48 -15.44
C PRO A 117 5.66 5.86 -14.02
N LEU A 118 4.62 5.08 -13.74
CA LEU A 118 4.49 4.25 -12.54
C LEU A 118 4.60 2.77 -12.94
N THR A 119 5.57 2.07 -12.38
CA THR A 119 5.75 0.63 -12.58
C THR A 119 5.78 -0.07 -11.24
N VAL A 120 4.84 -1.00 -11.03
CA VAL A 120 4.73 -1.79 -9.81
C VAL A 120 4.81 -3.26 -10.19
N ARG A 121 5.92 -3.90 -9.80
CA ARG A 121 6.23 -5.27 -10.18
C ARG A 121 6.54 -6.15 -8.98
N GLY A 122 6.03 -7.38 -8.99
CA GLY A 122 6.45 -8.41 -8.03
C GLY A 122 6.13 -8.08 -6.57
N THR A 123 5.21 -7.15 -6.32
CA THR A 123 4.89 -6.71 -4.96
C THR A 123 4.16 -7.83 -4.23
N THR A 124 4.73 -8.29 -3.12
CA THR A 124 4.19 -9.44 -2.38
C THR A 124 3.21 -9.04 -1.29
N GLY A 125 3.19 -7.77 -0.88
CA GLY A 125 2.17 -7.27 0.04
C GLY A 125 1.23 -6.26 -0.62
N SER A 126 0.29 -5.74 0.17
CA SER A 126 -0.86 -5.01 -0.36
C SER A 126 -0.44 -3.75 -1.12
N VAL A 127 -0.99 -3.59 -2.33
CA VAL A 127 -0.90 -2.35 -3.10
C VAL A 127 -2.24 -1.63 -2.98
N LEU A 128 -2.23 -0.41 -2.47
CA LEU A 128 -3.40 0.47 -2.41
C LEU A 128 -3.08 1.74 -3.20
N ILE A 129 -3.81 1.99 -4.28
CA ILE A 129 -3.69 3.21 -5.07
C ILE A 129 -5.08 3.81 -5.10
N GLY A 130 -5.30 4.80 -4.25
CA GLY A 130 -6.62 5.36 -3.97
C GLY A 130 -7.63 4.35 -3.42
N SER A 131 -8.64 4.90 -2.75
CA SER A 131 -9.85 4.19 -2.34
C SER A 131 -11.05 5.12 -2.45
N ASP A 132 -12.22 4.53 -2.68
CA ASP A 132 -13.44 5.33 -2.68
C ASP A 132 -13.90 5.55 -1.22
N PRO A 133 -14.04 6.80 -0.75
CA PRO A 133 -14.63 7.08 0.56
C PRO A 133 -16.08 6.55 0.69
N ALA A 134 -16.74 6.22 -0.43
CA ALA A 134 -18.06 5.59 -0.46
C ALA A 134 -18.07 4.09 -0.13
N GLU A 135 -16.92 3.42 0.00
CA GLU A 135 -16.86 1.98 0.34
C GLU A 135 -17.24 1.67 1.82
N GLY A 136 -17.59 2.69 2.61
CA GLY A 136 -18.21 2.55 3.92
C GLY A 136 -17.27 2.79 5.11
N PRO A 137 -17.83 2.80 6.35
CA PRO A 137 -17.04 3.04 7.56
C PRO A 137 -16.08 1.88 7.81
N GLY A 138 -14.80 2.07 7.46
CA GLY A 138 -13.76 1.05 7.54
C GLY A 138 -12.73 1.13 6.40
N SER A 139 -13.04 1.86 5.33
CA SER A 139 -12.05 2.21 4.31
C SER A 139 -11.01 3.15 4.91
N PRO A 140 -9.69 2.91 4.72
CA PRO A 140 -8.69 3.90 5.07
C PRO A 140 -9.03 5.19 4.32
N ASP A 141 -8.95 6.36 4.98
CA ASP A 141 -9.14 7.68 4.37
C ASP A 141 -8.07 7.93 3.29
N CYS A 142 -8.21 7.27 2.16
CA CYS A 142 -7.24 7.26 1.09
C CYS A 142 -7.93 7.76 -0.15
N ALA A 143 -7.90 9.09 -0.32
CA ALA A 143 -8.49 9.76 -1.47
C ALA A 143 -7.89 9.23 -2.79
N GLY A 144 -8.64 9.36 -3.87
CA GLY A 144 -8.18 9.01 -5.21
C GLY A 144 -6.91 9.77 -5.64
N ASP A 145 -6.04 9.11 -6.38
CA ASP A 145 -4.80 9.69 -6.89
C ASP A 145 -4.96 10.28 -8.30
N THR A 146 -4.11 11.25 -8.63
CA THR A 146 -3.96 11.76 -10.00
C THR A 146 -2.64 11.24 -10.59
N LEU A 147 -2.76 10.31 -11.54
CA LEU A 147 -1.62 9.66 -12.18
C LEU A 147 -1.51 10.16 -13.63
N THR A 148 -0.47 10.93 -13.92
CA THR A 148 -0.19 11.46 -15.26
C THR A 148 1.04 10.77 -15.83
N GLY A 149 0.83 9.83 -16.75
CA GLY A 149 1.85 8.95 -17.31
C GLY A 149 1.36 7.50 -17.43
N PRO A 150 2.18 6.62 -18.02
CA PRO A 150 1.84 5.20 -18.13
C PRO A 150 1.88 4.53 -16.75
N VAL A 151 0.90 3.67 -16.48
CA VAL A 151 0.82 2.84 -15.26
C VAL A 151 0.92 1.38 -15.66
N SER A 152 1.92 0.67 -15.14
CA SER A 152 2.09 -0.77 -15.32
C SER A 152 2.08 -1.49 -13.98
N LEU A 153 1.16 -2.44 -13.82
CA LEU A 153 1.05 -3.35 -12.69
C LEU A 153 1.35 -4.75 -13.21
N GLU A 154 2.41 -5.37 -12.70
CA GLU A 154 2.91 -6.64 -13.24
C GLU A 154 3.28 -7.65 -12.15
N ALA A 155 2.77 -8.88 -12.23
CA ALA A 155 3.18 -9.99 -11.37
C ALA A 155 3.07 -9.71 -9.85
N ASN A 156 2.10 -8.90 -9.42
CA ASN A 156 1.92 -8.60 -8.00
C ASN A 156 1.05 -9.66 -7.32
N THR A 157 1.46 -10.12 -6.13
CA THR A 157 0.78 -11.20 -5.41
C THR A 157 0.10 -10.78 -4.10
N GLY A 158 0.37 -9.57 -3.63
CA GLY A 158 -0.19 -9.06 -2.37
C GLY A 158 -1.62 -8.51 -2.45
N GLY A 159 -2.24 -8.59 -3.62
CA GLY A 159 -3.52 -7.98 -3.93
C GLY A 159 -3.42 -6.47 -4.19
N ILE A 160 -4.14 -6.02 -5.21
CA ILE A 160 -4.14 -4.61 -5.65
C ILE A 160 -5.54 -4.03 -5.49
N GLY A 161 -5.65 -2.97 -4.68
CA GLY A 161 -6.78 -2.05 -4.68
C GLY A 161 -6.42 -0.82 -5.52
N PHE A 162 -7.20 -0.55 -6.56
CA PHE A 162 -6.99 0.58 -7.46
C PHE A 162 -8.31 1.34 -7.64
N SER A 163 -8.58 2.31 -6.78
CA SER A 163 -9.89 2.92 -6.72
C SER A 163 -9.89 4.44 -6.72
N ALA A 164 -10.95 5.04 -7.28
CA ALA A 164 -11.17 6.49 -7.34
C ALA A 164 -10.05 7.29 -8.04
N ASN A 165 -9.21 6.66 -8.86
CA ASN A 165 -8.06 7.31 -9.47
C ASN A 165 -8.39 8.00 -10.79
N ARG A 166 -7.62 9.02 -11.14
CA ARG A 166 -7.61 9.64 -12.46
C ARG A 166 -6.28 9.36 -13.16
N VAL A 167 -6.31 8.47 -14.14
CA VAL A 167 -5.15 8.06 -14.93
C VAL A 167 -5.17 8.75 -16.28
N SER A 168 -4.12 9.50 -16.61
CA SER A 168 -3.90 10.09 -17.93
C SER A 168 -2.68 9.44 -18.57
N GLY A 169 -2.93 8.42 -19.39
CA GLY A 169 -1.92 7.52 -19.94
C GLY A 169 -2.43 6.09 -20.07
N PRO A 170 -1.64 5.19 -20.67
CA PRO A 170 -1.99 3.78 -20.77
C PRO A 170 -1.96 3.10 -19.38
N LEU A 171 -2.93 2.23 -19.11
CA LEU A 171 -2.99 1.38 -17.92
C LEU A 171 -2.83 -0.09 -18.33
N ARG A 172 -1.76 -0.73 -17.88
CA ARG A 172 -1.44 -2.13 -18.15
C ARG A 172 -1.42 -2.91 -16.85
N CYS A 173 -2.13 -4.04 -16.84
CA CYS A 173 -2.11 -4.96 -15.70
C CYS A 173 -1.91 -6.39 -16.19
N GLU A 174 -0.84 -7.06 -15.77
CA GLU A 174 -0.48 -8.37 -16.28
C GLU A 174 0.03 -9.31 -15.17
N ALA A 175 -0.48 -10.54 -15.18
CA ALA A 175 -0.04 -11.61 -14.27
C ALA A 175 -0.18 -11.25 -12.76
N ASP A 176 -1.03 -10.30 -12.39
CA ASP A 176 -1.35 -10.00 -10.99
C ASP A 176 -2.29 -11.07 -10.42
N ASP A 177 -2.02 -11.54 -9.20
CA ASP A 177 -2.79 -12.59 -8.53
C ASP A 177 -2.97 -12.30 -7.02
N PRO A 178 -4.17 -11.92 -6.54
CA PRO A 178 -5.41 -11.83 -7.29
C PRO A 178 -5.43 -10.65 -8.27
N ALA A 179 -6.27 -10.76 -9.30
CA ALA A 179 -6.46 -9.70 -10.29
C ALA A 179 -6.80 -8.34 -9.64
N PRO A 180 -6.37 -7.20 -10.24
CA PRO A 180 -6.53 -5.90 -9.61
C PRO A 180 -8.00 -5.52 -9.45
N ARG A 181 -8.37 -5.04 -8.26
CA ARG A 181 -9.71 -4.49 -8.00
C ARG A 181 -9.73 -3.03 -8.44
N VAL A 182 -10.24 -2.79 -9.65
CA VAL A 182 -10.37 -1.45 -10.21
C VAL A 182 -11.81 -0.94 -10.04
N SER A 183 -12.01 0.12 -9.24
CA SER A 183 -13.34 0.74 -9.02
C SER A 183 -13.26 2.26 -9.11
N GLY A 184 -14.32 2.94 -9.57
CA GLY A 184 -14.39 4.42 -9.60
C GLY A 184 -13.24 5.13 -10.35
N THR A 185 -12.45 4.42 -11.15
CA THR A 185 -11.24 4.94 -11.78
C THR A 185 -11.55 5.44 -13.19
N THR A 186 -11.12 6.66 -13.49
CA THR A 186 -11.20 7.25 -14.83
C THR A 186 -9.85 7.13 -15.54
N VAL A 187 -9.79 6.38 -16.65
CA VAL A 187 -8.57 6.23 -17.47
C VAL A 187 -8.74 6.96 -18.80
N THR A 188 -7.85 7.91 -19.08
CA THR A 188 -7.69 8.57 -20.37
C THR A 188 -6.49 7.97 -21.08
N GLY A 189 -6.72 6.86 -21.78
CA GLY A 189 -5.70 6.07 -22.47
C GLY A 189 -6.15 4.61 -22.65
N PRO A 190 -5.39 3.78 -23.36
CA PRO A 190 -5.73 2.38 -23.53
C PRO A 190 -5.57 1.60 -22.22
N ARG A 191 -6.48 0.66 -21.96
CA ARG A 191 -6.41 -0.31 -20.85
C ARG A 191 -6.06 -1.69 -21.42
N SER A 192 -5.14 -2.41 -20.79
CA SER A 192 -4.71 -3.73 -21.25
C SER A 192 -4.59 -4.76 -20.11
N GLY A 193 -4.66 -6.04 -20.51
CA GLY A 193 -4.57 -7.19 -19.62
C GLY A 193 -5.75 -7.29 -18.63
N GLN A 194 -5.45 -7.48 -17.35
CA GLN A 194 -6.44 -7.69 -16.28
C GLN A 194 -7.19 -6.42 -15.86
N CYS A 195 -6.75 -5.25 -16.32
CA CYS A 195 -7.39 -3.96 -16.02
C CYS A 195 -8.34 -3.50 -17.14
N ARG A 196 -8.69 -4.38 -18.09
CA ARG A 196 -9.64 -4.09 -19.18
C ARG A 196 -11.09 -4.07 -18.69
#